data_AF-A0A2I1E3G6-F1
#
_entry.id   AF-A0A2I1E3G6-F1
#
_cell.length_a   1.000
_cell.length_b   1.000
_cell.length_c   1.000
_cell.angle_alpha   90.00
_cell.angle_beta   90.00
_cell.angle_gamma   90.00
#
_symmetry.space_group_name_H-M   'P 1'
#
loop_
_entity.id
_entity.type
_entity.pdbx_description
1 polymer ?
#
loop_
_entity_poly.entity_id
_entity_poly.type
_entity_poly.pdbx_seq_one_letter_code
_entity_poly.pdbx_strand_id
1 'polypeptide(L)'
;MTGWSFEGQPFNPIFIVEVANLKNSEVEKEIDNRIKKDYFAHGTSVKLGWLIDPINRIIWVYKRNKRDSPYRYQRKWEDLDAGDVLPDFTLQLESLELEGIDDNIGKDSESDYEEEEDDDDDDEDDDDEGEKRRKKIKKNKAAECAYCDLRFTSTKETSKET
;
A
#
# COMPACT_ATOMS: atom_id res chain seq x y z
N MET A 1 5.73 -15.52 15.33
CA MET A 1 4.72 -15.08 14.33
C MET A 1 4.33 -13.65 14.68
N THR A 2 4.81 -12.69 13.91
CA THR A 2 4.50 -11.25 14.06
C THR A 2 3.28 -10.95 13.18
N GLY A 3 2.10 -10.85 13.80
CA GLY A 3 0.87 -10.44 13.09
C GLY A 3 0.89 -8.94 12.78
N TRP A 4 0.17 -8.54 11.74
CA TRP A 4 -0.04 -7.15 11.34
C TRP A 4 -0.76 -6.40 12.47
N SER A 5 -0.41 -5.17 12.82
CA SER A 5 -1.13 -4.41 13.85
C SER A 5 -1.55 -3.03 13.36
N PHE A 6 -2.77 -2.64 13.70
CA PHE A 6 -3.23 -1.25 13.67
C PHE A 6 -3.49 -0.87 15.13
N GLU A 7 -2.78 0.14 15.64
CA GLU A 7 -2.88 0.62 17.02
C GLU A 7 -2.59 -0.41 18.14
N GLY A 8 -1.77 -1.43 17.86
CA GLY A 8 -1.18 -2.29 18.89
C GLY A 8 -1.88 -3.62 19.14
N GLN A 9 -3.04 -3.89 18.51
CA GLN A 9 -3.60 -5.24 18.48
C GLN A 9 -3.27 -5.93 17.14
N PRO A 10 -2.73 -7.15 17.15
CA PRO A 10 -2.50 -7.89 15.91
C PRO A 10 -3.85 -8.18 15.24
N PHE A 11 -4.05 -7.60 14.07
CA PHE A 11 -5.17 -7.78 13.18
C PHE A 11 -4.77 -8.73 12.06
N ASN A 12 -5.64 -9.69 11.74
CA ASN A 12 -5.45 -10.60 10.62
C ASN A 12 -6.55 -10.31 9.61
N PRO A 13 -6.27 -9.51 8.55
CA PRO A 13 -7.28 -9.25 7.54
C PRO A 13 -7.74 -10.56 6.91
N ILE A 14 -9.04 -10.66 6.65
CA ILE A 14 -9.63 -11.76 5.89
C ILE A 14 -9.83 -11.41 4.42
N PHE A 15 -9.85 -10.11 4.12
CA PHE A 15 -10.09 -9.51 2.82
C PHE A 15 -9.21 -8.27 2.66
N ILE A 16 -8.63 -8.10 1.47
CA ILE A 16 -7.80 -6.94 1.11
C ILE A 16 -8.22 -6.36 -0.25
N VAL A 17 -8.06 -5.06 -0.41
CA VAL A 17 -8.28 -4.37 -1.68
C VAL A 17 -7.10 -3.44 -1.93
N GLU A 18 -6.54 -3.53 -3.13
CA GLU A 18 -5.51 -2.65 -3.65
C GLU A 18 -6.08 -1.93 -4.87
N VAL A 19 -5.88 -0.61 -4.95
CA VAL A 19 -6.34 0.21 -6.07
C VAL A 19 -5.13 0.89 -6.68
N ALA A 20 -4.88 0.66 -7.96
CA ALA A 20 -3.69 1.18 -8.63
C ALA A 20 -3.91 1.36 -10.13
N ASN A 21 -3.15 2.28 -10.72
CA ASN A 21 -3.05 2.44 -12.16
C ASN A 21 -2.05 1.43 -12.72
N LEU A 22 -2.54 0.42 -13.43
CA LEU A 22 -1.77 -0.70 -13.96
C LEU A 22 -1.28 -0.45 -15.39
N LYS A 23 -1.24 0.81 -15.86
CA LYS A 23 -0.62 1.18 -17.15
C LYS A 23 0.81 0.63 -17.25
N ASN A 24 1.57 0.63 -16.15
CA ASN A 24 2.92 0.05 -16.10
C ASN A 24 2.88 -1.40 -15.57
N SER A 25 3.39 -2.33 -16.39
CA SER A 25 3.48 -3.75 -16.02
C SER A 25 4.38 -4.04 -14.83
N GLU A 26 5.34 -3.17 -14.51
CA GLU A 26 6.21 -3.30 -13.34
C GLU A 26 5.44 -3.04 -12.04
N VAL A 27 4.62 -1.99 -12.03
CA VAL A 27 3.70 -1.69 -10.91
C VAL A 27 2.75 -2.85 -10.68
N GLU A 28 2.18 -3.43 -11.75
CA GLU A 28 1.32 -4.61 -11.62
C GLU A 28 2.06 -5.79 -10.99
N LYS A 29 3.31 -6.05 -11.41
CA LYS A 29 4.14 -7.14 -10.86
C LYS A 29 4.51 -6.91 -9.41
N GLU A 30 4.85 -5.68 -9.04
CA GLU A 30 5.19 -5.33 -7.67
C GLU A 30 4.00 -5.58 -6.74
N ILE A 31 2.83 -5.08 -7.11
CA ILE A 31 1.60 -5.26 -6.32
C ILE A 31 1.19 -6.74 -6.29
N ASP A 32 1.27 -7.46 -7.42
CA ASP A 32 1.03 -8.91 -7.47
C ASP A 32 1.94 -9.68 -6.52
N ASN A 33 3.22 -9.33 -6.50
CA ASN A 33 4.20 -9.93 -5.59
C ASN A 33 3.86 -9.62 -4.13
N ARG A 34 3.55 -8.36 -3.79
CA ARG A 34 3.14 -7.96 -2.44
C ARG A 34 1.91 -8.72 -1.98
N ILE A 35 0.86 -8.80 -2.82
CA ILE A 35 -0.36 -9.53 -2.49
C ILE A 35 -0.06 -11.01 -2.25
N LYS A 36 0.72 -11.66 -3.12
CA LYS A 36 1.01 -13.10 -3.00
C LYS A 36 1.95 -13.44 -1.85
N LYS A 37 2.99 -12.64 -1.64
CA LYS A 37 4.09 -12.95 -0.71
C LYS A 37 3.85 -12.42 0.70
N ASP A 38 3.13 -11.31 0.84
CA ASP A 38 2.95 -10.65 2.13
C ASP A 38 1.53 -10.88 2.66
N TYR A 39 0.49 -10.52 1.89
CA TYR A 39 -0.89 -10.68 2.34
C TYR A 39 -1.36 -12.13 2.32
N PHE A 40 -1.03 -12.88 1.26
CA PHE A 40 -1.34 -14.30 1.12
C PHE A 40 -0.18 -15.22 1.53
N ALA A 41 0.78 -14.71 2.30
CA ALA A 41 1.84 -15.53 2.89
C ALA A 41 1.24 -16.71 3.67
N HIS A 42 1.99 -17.81 3.81
CA HIS A 42 1.54 -18.92 4.64
C HIS A 42 1.36 -18.46 6.09
N GLY A 43 0.24 -18.87 6.71
CA GLY A 43 -0.10 -18.50 8.09
C GLY A 43 -0.88 -17.18 8.24
N THR A 44 -1.14 -16.44 7.14
CA THR A 44 -2.08 -15.31 7.18
C THR A 44 -3.52 -15.80 7.06
N SER A 45 -4.47 -14.98 7.52
CA SER A 45 -5.91 -15.29 7.47
C SER A 45 -6.61 -14.74 6.22
N VAL A 46 -5.88 -14.12 5.28
CA VAL A 46 -6.46 -13.53 4.08
C VAL A 46 -7.00 -14.63 3.18
N LYS A 47 -8.26 -14.48 2.77
CA LYS A 47 -9.01 -15.43 1.93
C LYS A 47 -9.33 -14.86 0.55
N LEU A 48 -9.54 -13.55 0.45
CA LEU A 48 -9.91 -12.84 -0.78
C LEU A 48 -9.07 -11.56 -0.92
N GLY A 49 -8.65 -11.26 -2.13
CA GLY A 49 -8.01 -10.00 -2.47
C GLY A 49 -8.52 -9.48 -3.80
N TRP A 50 -8.72 -8.17 -3.92
CA TRP A 50 -8.98 -7.51 -5.19
C TRP A 50 -7.88 -6.51 -5.51
N LEU A 51 -7.35 -6.56 -6.73
CA LEU A 51 -6.56 -5.47 -7.31
C LEU A 51 -7.42 -4.84 -8.40
N ILE A 52 -7.76 -3.57 -8.21
CA ILE A 52 -8.70 -2.84 -9.05
C ILE A 52 -7.98 -1.67 -9.69
N ASP A 53 -8.06 -1.61 -11.01
CA ASP A 53 -7.66 -0.47 -11.80
C ASP A 53 -8.89 0.20 -12.40
N PRO A 54 -9.39 1.29 -11.80
CA PRO A 54 -10.56 2.00 -12.31
C PRO A 54 -10.29 2.74 -13.62
N ILE A 55 -9.05 3.12 -13.92
CA ILE A 55 -8.70 3.87 -15.13
C ILE A 55 -8.72 2.95 -16.34
N ASN A 56 -8.04 1.81 -16.25
CA ASN A 56 -7.95 0.85 -17.35
C ASN A 56 -9.03 -0.25 -17.30
N ARG A 57 -9.92 -0.18 -16.30
CA ARG A 57 -11.01 -1.13 -16.06
C ARG A 57 -10.52 -2.58 -15.92
N ILE A 58 -9.44 -2.77 -15.16
CA ILE A 58 -8.83 -4.08 -14.90
C ILE A 58 -9.16 -4.53 -13.48
N ILE A 59 -9.53 -5.80 -13.34
CA ILE A 59 -9.76 -6.42 -12.03
C ILE A 59 -9.03 -7.76 -11.97
N TRP A 60 -8.20 -7.90 -10.96
CA TRP A 60 -7.63 -9.18 -10.56
C TRP A 60 -8.22 -9.63 -9.24
N VAL A 61 -8.73 -10.86 -9.19
CA VAL A 61 -9.20 -11.50 -7.97
C VAL A 61 -8.19 -12.53 -7.50
N TYR A 62 -7.78 -12.41 -6.25
CA TYR A 62 -6.83 -13.29 -5.57
C TYR A 62 -7.55 -14.20 -4.59
N LYS A 63 -7.21 -15.50 -4.66
CA LYS A 63 -7.72 -16.53 -3.76
C LYS A 63 -6.64 -17.57 -3.48
N ARG A 64 -6.86 -18.41 -2.47
CA ARG A 64 -6.03 -19.60 -2.21
C ARG A 64 -6.62 -20.81 -2.92
N ASN A 65 -5.74 -21.64 -3.50
CA ASN A 65 -6.15 -22.92 -4.08
C ASN A 65 -6.24 -24.01 -2.99
N LYS A 66 -6.56 -25.24 -3.38
CA LYS A 66 -6.66 -26.39 -2.46
C LYS A 66 -5.34 -26.74 -1.74
N ARG A 67 -4.20 -26.23 -2.20
CA ARG A 67 -2.87 -26.40 -1.61
C ARG A 67 -2.42 -25.17 -0.83
N ASP A 68 -3.36 -24.29 -0.45
CA ASP A 68 -3.10 -23.05 0.27
C ASP A 68 -2.23 -22.03 -0.50
N SER A 69 -1.91 -22.28 -1.77
CA SER A 69 -1.09 -21.35 -2.56
C SER A 69 -1.96 -20.25 -3.18
N PRO A 70 -1.52 -18.99 -3.16
CA PRO A 70 -2.25 -17.91 -3.80
C PRO A 70 -2.23 -18.04 -5.32
N TYR A 71 -3.36 -17.73 -5.94
CA TYR A 71 -3.49 -17.57 -7.37
C TYR A 71 -4.39 -16.37 -7.66
N ARG A 72 -4.31 -15.85 -8.88
CA ARG A 72 -5.20 -14.80 -9.36
C ARG A 72 -5.84 -15.17 -10.68
N TYR A 73 -6.97 -14.53 -10.97
CA TYR A 73 -7.62 -14.58 -12.27
C TYR A 73 -8.25 -13.23 -12.59
N GLN A 74 -8.31 -12.90 -13.87
CA GLN A 74 -8.91 -11.65 -14.32
C GLN A 74 -10.43 -11.78 -14.27
N ARG A 75 -11.10 -10.72 -13.82
CA ARG A 75 -12.56 -10.57 -13.93
C ARG A 75 -12.92 -9.50 -14.95
N LYS A 76 -14.14 -9.60 -15.46
CA LYS A 76 -14.74 -8.53 -16.25
C LYS A 76 -14.97 -7.33 -15.35
N TRP A 77 -15.08 -6.14 -15.94
CA TRP A 77 -15.47 -4.91 -15.24
C TRP A 77 -16.98 -4.96 -14.91
N GLU A 78 -17.32 -5.71 -13.86
CA GLU A 78 -18.66 -5.95 -13.33
C GLU A 78 -18.60 -5.96 -11.80
N ASP A 79 -19.73 -5.67 -11.15
CA ASP A 79 -19.81 -5.64 -9.69
C ASP A 79 -19.18 -6.87 -9.02
N LEU A 80 -18.41 -6.61 -7.96
CA LEU A 80 -17.63 -7.64 -7.29
C LEU A 80 -18.33 -8.14 -6.04
N ASP A 81 -18.81 -9.38 -6.12
CA ASP A 81 -19.33 -10.11 -4.97
C ASP A 81 -18.18 -10.76 -4.18
N ALA A 82 -18.11 -10.49 -2.87
CA ALA A 82 -17.13 -11.09 -1.98
C ALA A 82 -17.50 -12.52 -1.53
N GLY A 83 -18.72 -12.96 -1.84
CA GLY A 83 -19.25 -14.28 -1.52
C GLY A 83 -19.13 -14.60 -0.03
N ASP A 84 -18.77 -15.84 0.28
CA ASP A 84 -18.71 -16.31 1.68
C ASP A 84 -17.62 -15.63 2.53
N VAL A 85 -16.70 -14.87 1.93
CA VAL A 85 -15.65 -14.16 2.70
C VAL A 85 -16.24 -12.94 3.40
N LEU A 86 -17.13 -12.22 2.71
CA LEU A 86 -17.94 -11.14 3.26
C LEU A 86 -19.38 -11.33 2.73
N PRO A 87 -20.21 -12.10 3.44
CA PRO A 87 -21.59 -12.35 3.01
C PRO A 87 -22.37 -11.06 2.81
N ASP A 88 -23.20 -11.02 1.77
CA ASP A 88 -24.05 -9.89 1.39
C ASP A 88 -23.28 -8.60 1.04
N PHE A 89 -21.96 -8.67 0.86
CA PHE A 89 -21.13 -7.55 0.42
C PHE A 89 -20.87 -7.62 -1.08
N THR A 90 -21.31 -6.59 -1.80
CA THR A 90 -21.00 -6.39 -3.22
C THR A 90 -20.43 -4.99 -3.42
N LEU A 91 -19.27 -4.90 -4.07
CA LEU A 91 -18.69 -3.62 -4.48
C LEU A 91 -19.26 -3.23 -5.85
N GLN A 92 -20.03 -2.16 -5.85
CA GLN A 92 -20.63 -1.58 -7.06
C GLN A 92 -19.57 -0.74 -7.79
N LEU A 93 -19.15 -1.19 -8.97
CA LEU A 93 -18.04 -0.54 -9.69
C LEU A 93 -18.46 0.73 -10.42
N GLU A 94 -19.75 0.91 -10.69
CA GLU A 94 -20.29 2.17 -11.24
C GLU A 94 -19.98 3.36 -10.32
N SER A 95 -19.87 3.13 -9.01
CA SER A 95 -19.49 4.17 -8.04
C SER A 95 -18.01 4.55 -8.07
N LEU A 96 -17.18 3.73 -8.73
CA LEU A 96 -15.75 3.99 -8.94
C LEU A 96 -15.49 4.75 -10.25
N GLU A 97 -16.52 5.27 -10.92
CA GLU A 97 -16.33 6.19 -12.05
C GLU A 97 -15.61 7.45 -11.57
N LEU A 98 -14.33 7.51 -11.92
CA LEU A 98 -13.44 8.62 -11.62
C LEU A 98 -13.71 9.76 -12.60
N GLU A 99 -14.73 10.56 -12.36
CA GLU A 99 -14.76 11.91 -12.93
C GLU A 99 -13.60 12.72 -12.33
N GLY A 100 -12.52 12.90 -13.09
CA GLY A 100 -11.48 13.91 -12.78
C GLY A 100 -10.26 13.45 -11.98
N ILE A 101 -9.92 12.16 -11.92
CA ILE A 101 -8.58 11.76 -11.44
C ILE A 101 -7.57 11.98 -12.56
N ASP A 102 -6.79 13.06 -12.41
CA ASP A 102 -5.62 13.34 -13.24
C ASP A 102 -4.52 12.30 -12.92
N ASP A 103 -3.76 11.87 -13.94
CA ASP A 103 -2.76 10.79 -13.91
C ASP A 103 -1.55 11.07 -12.97
N ASN A 104 -1.62 12.06 -12.08
CA ASN A 104 -0.52 12.52 -11.23
C ASN A 104 -0.41 11.83 -9.85
N ILE A 105 -1.20 10.78 -9.57
CA ILE A 105 -0.93 9.87 -8.43
C ILE A 105 0.31 9.03 -8.78
N GLY A 106 1.51 9.56 -8.53
CA GLY A 106 2.75 8.82 -8.76
C GLY A 106 4.04 9.64 -8.90
N LYS A 107 3.99 10.97 -8.92
CA LYS A 107 5.21 11.79 -9.11
C LYS A 107 5.97 12.18 -7.83
N ASP A 108 5.45 11.88 -6.65
CA ASP A 108 6.09 12.32 -5.40
C ASP A 108 7.17 11.34 -4.88
N SER A 109 7.65 10.39 -5.68
CA SER A 109 8.60 9.37 -5.20
C SER A 109 9.82 9.08 -6.08
N GLU A 110 10.09 9.89 -7.11
CA GLU A 110 11.43 9.91 -7.70
C GLU A 110 12.37 10.71 -6.78
N SER A 111 13.05 10.03 -5.87
CA SER A 111 14.24 10.57 -5.23
C SER A 111 15.40 10.48 -6.22
N ASP A 112 15.85 11.64 -6.71
CA ASP A 112 17.12 11.84 -7.40
C ASP A 112 18.25 11.26 -6.52
N TYR A 113 18.80 10.11 -6.92
CA TYR A 113 20.11 9.68 -6.47
C TYR A 113 21.09 10.07 -7.57
N GLU A 114 21.75 11.21 -7.40
CA GLU A 114 22.94 11.53 -8.18
C GLU A 114 24.04 10.53 -7.74
N GLU A 115 24.49 9.68 -8.68
CA GLU A 115 25.72 8.89 -8.54
C GLU A 115 26.90 9.88 -8.52
N GLU A 116 27.50 10.10 -7.36
CA GLU A 116 28.81 10.74 -7.25
C GLU A 116 29.85 9.66 -7.63
N GLU A 117 30.49 9.83 -8.78
CA GLU A 117 31.66 9.04 -9.18
C GLU A 117 32.84 9.41 -8.26
N ASP A 118 33.24 8.49 -7.38
CA ASP A 118 34.48 8.59 -6.60
C ASP A 118 35.68 8.38 -7.56
N ASP A 119 36.24 9.49 -8.07
CA ASP A 119 37.59 9.50 -8.64
C ASP A 119 38.61 9.40 -7.49
N ASP A 120 39.08 8.18 -7.23
CA ASP A 120 40.28 7.90 -6.45
C ASP A 120 41.50 8.46 -7.21
N ASP A 121 42.05 9.59 -6.76
CA ASP A 121 43.44 9.98 -7.02
C ASP A 121 44.11 10.41 -5.70
N ASP A 122 45.07 9.58 -5.29
CA ASP A 122 46.11 9.86 -4.29
C ASP A 122 46.85 11.17 -4.61
N ASP A 123 47.11 12.00 -3.59
CA ASP A 123 48.47 12.44 -3.26
C ASP A 123 48.51 13.32 -2.00
N GLU A 124 49.64 13.21 -1.30
CA GLU A 124 49.92 13.60 0.08
C GLU A 124 50.09 15.12 0.35
N ASP A 125 50.02 15.43 1.65
CA ASP A 125 50.75 16.47 2.41
C ASP A 125 50.10 17.82 2.82
N ASP A 126 50.32 18.06 4.13
CA ASP A 126 50.46 19.27 4.94
C ASP A 126 49.27 20.16 5.35
N ASP A 127 49.06 20.11 6.68
CA ASP A 127 48.90 21.22 7.64
C ASP A 127 47.72 22.21 7.58
N ASP A 128 47.22 22.44 8.80
CA ASP A 128 46.67 23.70 9.34
C ASP A 128 45.15 23.82 9.58
N GLU A 129 44.86 24.49 10.68
CA GLU A 129 43.60 24.58 11.41
C GLU A 129 42.41 25.09 10.59
N GLY A 130 41.27 24.40 10.70
CA GLY A 130 40.02 24.82 10.06
C GLY A 130 38.77 24.40 10.83
N GLU A 131 38.19 25.34 11.56
CA GLU A 131 36.95 25.27 12.32
C GLU A 131 35.77 24.69 11.50
N LYS A 132 35.30 23.46 11.84
CA LYS A 132 34.18 22.80 11.16
C LYS A 132 32.85 23.52 11.41
N ARG A 133 32.45 24.37 10.46
CA ARG A 133 31.14 25.06 10.44
C ARG A 133 29.99 24.05 10.29
N ARG A 134 29.22 23.86 11.36
CA ARG A 134 27.97 23.06 11.36
C ARG A 134 26.93 23.68 10.42
N LYS A 135 26.68 23.04 9.26
CA LYS A 135 25.59 23.40 8.34
C LYS A 135 24.26 22.98 8.99
N LYS A 136 23.44 23.96 9.40
CA LYS A 136 22.10 23.70 9.95
C LYS A 136 21.18 23.20 8.83
N ILE A 137 20.81 21.93 8.88
CA ILE A 137 19.72 21.37 8.07
C ILE A 137 18.43 22.07 8.49
N LYS A 138 17.79 22.78 7.55
CA LYS A 138 16.46 23.34 7.76
C LYS A 138 15.49 22.17 7.88
N LYS A 139 14.86 22.05 9.04
CA LYS A 139 13.82 21.05 9.30
C LYS A 139 12.60 21.47 8.47
N ASN A 140 12.34 20.78 7.36
CA ASN A 140 11.14 21.01 6.59
C ASN A 140 9.93 20.69 7.48
N LYS A 141 8.97 21.61 7.52
CA LYS A 141 7.74 21.49 8.29
C LYS A 141 6.96 20.30 7.72
N ALA A 142 6.61 19.34 8.58
CA ALA A 142 5.78 18.21 8.19
C ALA A 142 4.49 18.76 7.58
N ALA A 143 4.16 18.30 6.37
CA ALA A 143 2.86 18.57 5.77
C ALA A 143 1.80 17.98 6.70
N GLU A 144 0.85 18.79 7.15
CA GLU A 144 -0.28 18.34 7.95
C GLU A 144 -1.11 17.37 7.11
N CYS A 145 -1.11 16.10 7.53
CA CYS A 145 -1.98 15.07 6.99
C CYS A 145 -3.44 15.45 7.26
N ALA A 146 -4.15 15.86 6.22
CA ALA A 146 -5.53 16.37 6.32
C ALA A 146 -6.55 15.36 6.89
N TYR A 147 -6.19 14.08 7.00
CA TYR A 147 -7.09 13.00 7.44
C TYR A 147 -6.66 12.31 8.75
N CYS A 148 -5.53 12.69 9.34
CA CYS A 148 -4.98 11.99 10.49
C CYS A 148 -5.71 12.32 11.82
N ASP A 149 -6.62 13.31 11.82
CA ASP A 149 -7.37 13.74 13.02
C ASP A 149 -8.78 13.13 13.16
N LEU A 150 -9.19 12.24 12.24
CA LEU A 150 -10.48 11.55 12.35
C LEU A 150 -10.42 10.48 13.46
N ARG A 151 -10.69 10.90 14.69
CA ARG A 151 -10.99 9.97 15.79
C ARG A 151 -12.33 9.30 15.53
N PHE A 152 -12.32 8.03 15.14
CA PHE A 152 -13.51 7.19 15.16
C PHE A 152 -13.99 7.02 16.61
N THR A 153 -15.06 7.71 16.98
CA THR A 153 -15.73 7.48 18.24
C THR A 153 -16.57 6.22 18.12
N SER A 154 -16.03 5.08 18.56
CA SER A 154 -16.83 3.88 18.79
C SER A 154 -17.82 4.16 19.92
N THR A 155 -19.10 4.25 19.60
CA THR A 155 -20.19 4.27 20.57
C THR A 155 -20.31 2.87 21.19
N LYS A 156 -19.90 2.75 22.45
CA LYS A 156 -20.21 1.56 23.26
C LYS A 156 -21.71 1.55 23.55
N GLU A 157 -22.46 0.67 22.91
CA GLU A 157 -23.79 0.30 23.36
C GLU A 157 -23.69 -0.32 24.76
N THR A 158 -24.41 0.26 25.72
CA THR A 158 -24.58 -0.29 27.05
C THR A 158 -25.76 -1.26 27.03
N SER A 159 -25.46 -2.56 27.01
CA SER A 159 -26.44 -3.60 27.31
C SER A 159 -26.79 -3.54 28.80
N LYS A 160 -28.00 -3.08 29.11
CA LYS A 160 -28.65 -3.27 30.42
C LYS A 160 -29.22 -4.68 30.47
N GLU A 161 -28.62 -5.53 31.30
CA GLU A 161 -29.19 -6.82 31.69
C GLU A 161 -30.37 -6.56 32.64
N THR A 162 -31.47 -7.29 32.44
CA THR A 162 -32.69 -7.23 33.26
C THR A 162 -32.82 -8.51 34.06
#